data_AF-A0A1H2PS71-F1
#
_entry.id   AF-A0A1H2PS71-F1
#
_cell.length_a   1.000
_cell.length_b   1.000
_cell.length_c   1.000
_cell.angle_alpha   90.00
_cell.angle_beta   90.00
_cell.angle_gamma   90.00
#
_symmetry.space_group_name_H-M   'P 1'
#
loop_
_entity.id
_entity.type
_entity.pdbx_description
1 polymer ?
#
loop_
_entity_poly.entity_id
_entity_poly.type
_entity_poly.pdbx_seq_one_letter_code
_entity_poly.pdbx_strand_id
1 'polypeptide(L)'
;MDAVARLGCIVCRNLGFLDSPAELHHPRFLAGGAQRSSHMDVIPLCPTHHRLGGLGVALHAGRQSFEAAYGSEAELLAQVRALLA
;
A
#
# COMPACT_ATOMS: atom_id res chain seq x y z
N MET A 1 0.70 -13.87 0.05
CA MET A 1 1.66 -12.76 0.26
C MET A 1 2.61 -12.59 -0.93
N ASP A 2 3.23 -13.65 -1.45
CA ASP A 2 4.20 -13.56 -2.57
C ASP A 2 3.65 -12.90 -3.84
N ALA A 3 2.40 -13.18 -4.22
CA ALA A 3 1.79 -12.55 -5.39
C ALA A 3 1.64 -11.03 -5.23
N VAL A 4 1.30 -10.56 -4.03
CA VAL A 4 1.18 -9.13 -3.71
C VAL A 4 2.56 -8.48 -3.67
N ALA A 5 3.55 -9.13 -3.05
CA ALA A 5 4.92 -8.63 -2.99
C ALA A 5 5.56 -8.47 -4.38
N ARG A 6 5.24 -9.38 -5.33
CA ARG A 6 5.70 -9.30 -6.73
C ARG A 6 5.11 -8.13 -7.53
N LEU A 7 4.04 -7.49 -7.06
CA LEU A 7 3.51 -6.31 -7.73
C LEU A 7 4.43 -5.09 -7.63
N GLY A 8 5.37 -5.12 -6.67
CA GLY A 8 6.12 -3.94 -6.26
C GLY A 8 5.23 -2.93 -5.54
N CYS A 9 5.80 -1.78 -5.17
CA CYS A 9 5.05 -0.71 -4.55
C CYS A 9 3.94 -0.20 -5.47
N ILE A 10 2.69 -0.24 -5.01
CA ILE A 10 1.54 0.23 -5.80
C ILE A 10 1.66 1.71 -6.17
N VAL A 11 2.21 2.53 -5.28
CA VAL A 11 2.47 3.95 -5.55
C VAL A 11 3.56 4.12 -6.62
N CYS A 12 4.68 3.40 -6.51
CA CYS A 12 5.73 3.43 -7.53
C CYS A 12 5.20 3.01 -8.89
N ARG A 13 4.36 1.96 -8.94
CA ARG A 13 3.69 1.52 -10.17
C ARG A 13 2.84 2.62 -10.80
N ASN A 14 2.04 3.34 -10.00
CA ASN A 14 1.23 4.46 -10.48
C ASN A 14 2.09 5.62 -11.02
N LEU A 15 3.30 5.78 -10.51
CA LEU A 15 4.30 6.74 -10.97
C LEU A 15 5.13 6.23 -12.17
N GLY A 16 4.87 5.02 -12.68
CA GLY A 16 5.57 4.41 -13.82
C GLY A 16 6.79 3.55 -13.47
N PHE A 17 7.07 3.34 -12.18
CA PHE A 17 8.19 2.50 -11.69
C PHE A 17 7.69 1.11 -11.30
N LEU A 18 7.90 0.13 -12.18
CA LEU A 18 7.35 -1.22 -12.03
C LEU A 18 8.22 -2.17 -11.18
N ASP A 19 9.51 -1.87 -11.01
CA ASP A 19 10.49 -2.72 -10.31
C ASP A 19 10.91 -2.08 -8.98
N SER A 20 9.99 -2.05 -8.02
CA SER A 20 10.24 -1.48 -6.69
C SER A 20 10.11 -2.54 -5.61
N PRO A 21 10.90 -2.47 -4.53
CA PRO A 21 10.72 -3.37 -3.40
C PRO A 21 9.36 -3.14 -2.75
N ALA A 22 8.80 -4.19 -2.15
CA ALA A 22 7.51 -4.13 -1.45
C ALA A 22 7.64 -4.68 -0.02
N GLU A 23 7.35 -3.83 0.95
CA GLU A 23 6.95 -4.19 2.31
C GLU A 23 5.41 -4.28 2.35
N LEU A 24 4.86 -5.26 3.07
CA LEU A 24 3.40 -5.46 3.12
C LEU A 24 2.78 -4.59 4.22
N HIS A 25 2.05 -3.57 3.80
CA HIS A 25 1.29 -2.69 4.67
C HIS A 25 -0.11 -3.26 4.93
N HIS A 26 -0.50 -3.38 6.20
CA HIS A 26 -1.85 -3.81 6.58
C HIS A 26 -2.76 -2.58 6.71
N PRO A 27 -3.84 -2.48 5.91
CA PRO A 27 -4.72 -1.33 5.95
C PRO A 27 -5.39 -1.19 7.32
N ARG A 28 -5.38 0.01 7.87
CA ARG A 28 -5.94 0.29 9.21
C ARG A 28 -7.45 0.11 9.28
N PHE A 29 -8.16 0.36 8.17
CA PHE A 29 -9.62 0.18 8.13
C PHE A 29 -10.07 -1.30 8.19
N LEU A 30 -9.13 -2.23 8.00
CA LEU A 30 -9.35 -3.67 8.17
C LEU A 30 -8.84 -4.18 9.53
N ALA A 31 -8.24 -3.32 10.35
CA ALA A 31 -7.72 -3.65 11.66
C ALA A 31 -8.78 -3.37 12.74
N GLY A 32 -9.61 -4.37 13.07
CA GLY A 32 -10.51 -4.34 14.23
C GLY A 32 -11.86 -5.02 14.00
N GLY A 33 -12.37 -5.69 15.04
CA GLY A 33 -13.75 -6.21 15.10
C GLY A 33 -13.99 -7.51 14.33
N ALA A 34 -13.47 -8.65 14.82
CA ALA A 34 -13.74 -10.01 14.31
C ALA A 34 -13.50 -10.26 12.79
N GLN A 35 -13.08 -9.25 12.03
CA GLN A 35 -12.79 -9.37 10.61
C GLN A 35 -11.46 -10.07 10.44
N ARG A 36 -11.51 -11.27 9.84
CA ARG A 36 -10.34 -11.93 9.32
C ARG A 36 -9.92 -11.18 8.05
N SER A 37 -9.00 -10.23 8.20
CA SER A 37 -8.27 -9.70 7.04
C SER A 37 -7.66 -10.89 6.30
N SER A 38 -7.97 -11.02 5.01
CA SER A 38 -7.36 -12.07 4.18
C SER A 38 -5.86 -11.80 4.09
N HIS A 39 -5.03 -12.83 3.96
CA HIS A 39 -3.58 -12.66 3.70
C HIS A 39 -3.26 -11.89 2.41
N MET A 40 -4.29 -11.59 1.61
CA MET A 40 -4.25 -10.81 0.37
C MET A 40 -4.73 -9.36 0.56
N ASP A 41 -5.28 -9.00 1.72
CA ASP A 41 -5.76 -7.66 2.04
C ASP A 41 -4.63 -6.77 2.58
N VAL A 42 -3.54 -6.71 1.83
CA VAL A 42 -2.34 -5.94 2.15
C VAL A 42 -1.93 -5.09 0.96
N ILE A 43 -1.38 -3.91 1.24
CA ILE A 43 -0.93 -2.95 0.23
C ILE A 43 0.60 -3.08 0.13
N PRO A 44 1.17 -3.42 -1.04
CA PRO A 44 2.61 -3.43 -1.21
C PRO A 44 3.12 -2.00 -1.33
N LEU A 45 4.00 -1.59 -0.42
CA LEU A 45 4.63 -0.27 -0.40
C LEU A 45 6.16 -0.40 -0.29
N CYS A 46 6.92 0.41 -1.02
CA CYS A 46 8.38 0.43 -0.86
C CYS A 46 8.74 1.10 0.46
N PRO A 47 9.96 0.89 1.01
CA PRO A 47 10.35 1.51 2.27
C PRO A 47 10.11 3.03 2.30
N THR A 48 10.34 3.73 1.18
CA THR A 48 10.08 5.17 1.02
C THR A 48 8.60 5.54 1.18
N HIS A 49 7.69 4.88 0.46
CA HIS A 49 6.25 5.16 0.58
C HIS A 49 5.61 4.54 1.83
N HIS A 50 6.28 3.58 2.47
CA HIS A 50 5.78 2.94 3.68
C HIS A 50 6.16 3.75 4.93
N ARG A 51 7.46 3.91 5.21
CA ARG A 51 7.97 4.40 6.51
C ARG A 51 9.21 5.31 6.48
N LEU A 52 10.00 5.29 5.41
CA LEU A 52 11.28 6.01 5.32
C LEU A 52 11.15 7.41 4.68
N GLY A 53 10.11 7.63 3.88
CA GLY A 53 9.79 8.96 3.36
C GLY A 53 9.34 9.91 4.46
N GLY A 54 9.43 11.21 4.17
CA GLY A 54 8.90 12.26 5.05
C GLY A 54 7.39 12.47 4.90
N LEU A 55 6.89 13.55 5.51
CA LEU A 55 5.50 14.00 5.37
C LEU A 55 5.12 14.16 3.89
N GLY A 56 3.94 13.67 3.50
CA GLY A 56 3.49 13.65 2.11
C GLY A 56 4.10 12.56 1.23
N VAL A 57 5.08 11.79 1.74
CA VAL A 57 5.72 10.69 1.00
C VAL A 57 5.48 9.34 1.66
N ALA A 58 5.76 9.20 2.96
CA ALA A 58 5.51 7.95 3.67
C ALA A 58 4.14 7.95 4.35
N LEU A 59 3.43 6.84 4.20
CA LEU A 59 2.13 6.63 4.86
C LEU A 59 2.25 6.73 6.39
N HIS A 60 3.34 6.21 6.97
CA HIS A 60 3.58 6.29 8.41
C HIS A 60 4.09 7.66 8.90
N ALA A 61 4.57 8.54 8.00
CA ALA A 61 4.97 9.90 8.37
C ALA A 61 3.79 10.88 8.40
N GLY A 62 2.72 10.61 7.65
CA GLY A 62 1.49 11.40 7.72
C GLY A 62 0.42 10.89 6.76
N ARG A 63 -0.58 10.20 7.30
CA ARG A 63 -1.66 9.57 6.52
C ARG A 63 -2.40 10.59 5.65
N GLN A 64 -2.92 11.67 6.21
CA GLN A 64 -3.69 12.65 5.44
C GLN A 64 -2.90 13.23 4.27
N SER A 65 -1.63 13.60 4.49
CA SER A 65 -0.76 14.10 3.43
C SER A 65 -0.42 13.06 2.37
N PHE A 66 -0.24 11.80 2.79
CA PHE A 66 0.00 10.68 1.88
C PHE A 66 -1.24 10.40 1.02
N GLU A 67 -2.42 10.33 1.65
CA GLU A 67 -3.68 10.07 0.96
C GLU A 67 -4.00 11.19 -0.04
N ALA A 68 -3.70 12.45 0.30
CA ALA A 68 -3.84 13.57 -0.62
C ALA A 68 -2.91 13.47 -1.85
N ALA A 69 -1.73 12.84 -1.70
CA ALA A 69 -0.75 12.71 -2.78
C ALA A 69 -0.96 11.45 -3.65
N TYR A 70 -1.38 10.33 -3.05
CA TYR A 70 -1.35 9.02 -3.69
C TYR A 70 -2.66 8.23 -3.62
N GLY A 71 -3.66 8.72 -2.89
CA GLY A 71 -4.93 8.03 -2.64
C GLY A 71 -4.97 7.31 -1.29
N SER A 72 -6.19 7.01 -0.86
CA SER A 72 -6.50 6.33 0.39
C SER A 72 -6.02 4.87 0.42
N GLU A 73 -5.84 4.33 1.62
CA GLU A 73 -5.54 2.90 1.81
C GLU A 73 -6.60 2.00 1.11
N ALA A 74 -7.87 2.42 1.07
CA ALA A 74 -8.95 1.68 0.40
C ALA A 74 -8.82 1.69 -1.14
N GLU A 75 -8.51 2.84 -1.73
CA GLU A 75 -8.31 2.98 -3.17
C GLU A 75 -7.09 2.18 -3.63
N LEU A 76 -5.99 2.27 -2.88
CA LEU A 76 -4.77 1.51 -3.18
C LEU A 76 -5.01 0.01 -3.05
N LEU A 77 -5.74 -0.44 -2.04
CA LEU A 77 -6.09 -1.86 -1.90
C LEU A 77 -6.99 -2.34 -3.05
N ALA A 78 -7.94 -1.53 -3.50
CA ALA A 78 -8.79 -1.86 -4.65
C ALA A 78 -7.96 -2.06 -5.93
N GLN A 79 -6.95 -1.21 -6.16
CA GLN A 79 -6.01 -1.37 -7.27
C GLN A 79 -5.20 -2.67 -7.17
N VAL A 80 -4.68 -2.99 -5.98
CA VAL A 80 -3.95 -4.24 -5.72
C VAL A 80 -4.82 -5.45 -6.05
N ARG A 81 -6.08 -5.46 -5.61
CA ARG A 81 -7.03 -6.55 -5.89
C ARG A 81 -7.30 -6.69 -7.38
N ALA A 82 -7.46 -5.58 -8.11
CA ALA A 82 -7.68 -5.59 -9.55
C ALA A 82 -6.48 -6.15 -10.34
N LEU A 83 -5.25 -5.95 -9.86
CA LEU A 83 -4.03 -6.49 -10.48
C LEU A 83 -3.80 -7.99 -10.22
N LEU A 84 -4.55 -8.59 -9.30
CA LEU A 84 -4.43 -10.00 -8.91
C LEU A 84 -5.59 -10.87 -9.41
N ALA A 85 -6.59 -10.26 -10.05
CA ALA A 85 -7.70 -10.93 -10.71
C ALA A 85 -7.29 -11.41 -12.12
#